data_AF-A0A9C9DIK0-F1
#
_entry.id   AF-A0A9C9DIK0-F1
#
_cell.length_a   1.000
_cell.length_b   1.000
_cell.length_c   1.000
_cell.angle_alpha   90.00
_cell.angle_beta   90.00
_cell.angle_gamma   90.00
#
_symmetry.space_group_name_H-M   'P 1'
#
loop_
_entity.id
_entity.type
_entity.pdbx_description
1 polymer ?
#
loop_
_entity_poly.entity_id
_entity_poly.type
_entity_poly.pdbx_seq_one_letter_code
_entity_poly.pdbx_strand_id
1 'polypeptide(L)' 'MAGRLIEPKVITDFNQELVCVLPKGFWFDDVRWQKVWTAFDEKGTTLSMADLRELFPEEEVLYEINQKIRQA' A
#
# COMPACT_ATOMS: atom_id res chain seq x y z
N MET A 1 -0.94 -2.35 14.94
CA MET A 1 -2.05 -3.20 14.39
C MET A 1 -1.46 -4.14 13.37
N ALA A 2 -1.06 -5.34 13.78
CA ALA A 2 -0.33 -6.27 12.92
C ALA A 2 -1.26 -7.36 12.37
N GLY A 3 -1.21 -7.60 11.06
CA GLY A 3 -1.90 -8.72 10.43
C GLY A 3 -2.10 -8.55 8.93
N ARG A 4 -2.54 -9.64 8.28
CA ARG A 4 -2.96 -9.61 6.87
C ARG A 4 -4.25 -8.84 6.73
N LEU A 5 -4.27 -7.91 5.79
CA LEU A 5 -5.48 -7.16 5.45
C LEU A 5 -6.54 -8.10 4.85
N ILE A 6 -7.72 -8.15 5.47
CA ILE A 6 -8.87 -8.91 4.95
C ILE A 6 -9.61 -8.15 3.84
N GLU A 7 -9.44 -6.83 3.78
CA GLU A 7 -10.00 -5.90 2.81
C GLU A 7 -8.93 -4.87 2.43
N PRO A 8 -9.01 -4.23 1.26
CA PRO A 8 -8.09 -3.15 0.89
C PRO A 8 -8.14 -2.03 1.92
N LYS A 9 -6.98 -1.42 2.20
CA LYS A 9 -6.87 -0.31 3.16
C LYS A 9 -6.39 0.94 2.44
N VAL A 10 -7.15 2.01 2.58
CA VAL A 10 -6.77 3.35 2.10
C VAL A 10 -6.07 4.08 3.24
N ILE A 11 -4.90 4.63 2.98
CA ILE A 11 -4.15 5.46 3.91
C ILE A 11 -4.22 6.89 3.40
N THR A 12 -4.66 7.81 4.26
CA THR A 12 -4.69 9.25 4.00
C THR A 12 -3.89 9.99 5.06
N ASP A 13 -3.42 11.19 4.72
CA ASP A 13 -2.82 12.11 5.67
C ASP A 13 -3.88 12.85 6.50
N PHE A 14 -3.40 13.78 7.33
CA PHE A 14 -4.26 14.62 8.17
C PHE A 14 -5.15 15.55 7.35
N ASN A 15 -4.73 15.94 6.15
CA ASN A 15 -5.46 16.80 5.23
C ASN A 15 -6.41 16.03 4.30
N GLN A 16 -6.56 14.71 4.50
CA GLN A 16 -7.33 13.80 3.65
C GLN A 16 -6.73 13.58 2.26
N GLU A 17 -5.46 13.91 2.07
CA GLU A 17 -4.72 13.58 0.86
C GLU A 17 -4.35 12.09 0.86
N LEU A 18 -4.43 11.47 -0.32
CA LEU A 18 -4.15 10.05 -0.47
C LEU A 18 -2.65 9.78 -0.32
N VAL A 19 -2.30 8.93 0.64
CA VAL A 19 -0.93 8.44 0.82
C VAL A 19 -0.71 7.21 -0.05
N CYS A 20 -1.53 6.17 0.12
CA CYS A 20 -1.48 4.97 -0.69
C CYS A 20 -2.74 4.09 -0.52
N VAL A 21 -2.88 3.09 -1.40
CA VAL A 21 -3.89 2.03 -1.28
C VAL A 21 -3.19 0.69 -1.15
N LEU A 22 -3.35 0.04 -0.01
CA LEU A 22 -2.82 -1.30 0.26
C LEU A 22 -3.85 -2.35 -0.14
N PRO A 23 -3.46 -3.38 -0.91
CA PRO A 23 -4.40 -4.41 -1.34
C PRO A 23 -4.80 -5.34 -0.19
N LYS A 24 -5.93 -6.02 -0.39
CA LYS A 24 -6.28 -7.20 0.41
C LYS A 24 -5.13 -8.22 0.35
N GLY A 25 -4.83 -8.83 1.49
CA GLY A 25 -3.79 -9.84 1.65
C GLY A 25 -2.43 -9.26 2.05
N PHE A 26 -2.21 -7.95 1.89
CA PHE A 26 -0.98 -7.29 2.30
C PHE A 26 -0.76 -7.46 3.80
N TRP A 27 0.44 -7.86 4.19
CA TRP A 27 0.82 -7.89 5.60
C TRP A 27 1.07 -6.47 6.11
N PHE A 28 0.23 -5.98 7.01
CA PHE A 28 0.32 -4.62 7.54
C PHE A 28 0.68 -4.67 9.02
N ASP A 29 1.77 -3.99 9.40
CA ASP A 29 2.23 -3.84 10.77
C ASP A 29 2.85 -2.45 10.99
N ASP A 30 3.31 -2.19 12.21
CA ASP A 30 3.80 -0.87 12.60
C ASP A 30 5.14 -0.52 11.91
N VAL A 31 5.94 -1.54 11.53
CA VAL A 31 7.21 -1.33 10.78
C VAL A 31 6.90 -0.88 9.36
N ARG A 32 5.95 -1.54 8.70
CA ARG A 32 5.54 -1.19 7.33
C ARG A 32 4.76 0.12 7.29
N TRP A 33 4.00 0.43 8.34
CA TRP A 33 3.41 1.74 8.52
C TRP A 33 4.47 2.85 8.51
N GLN A 34 5.52 2.71 9.31
CA GLN A 34 6.62 3.70 9.32
C GLN A 34 7.28 3.82 7.95
N LYS A 35 7.57 2.70 7.27
CA LYS A 35 8.14 2.71 5.92
C LYS A 35 7.26 3.46 4.90
N VAL A 36 5.95 3.25 4.93
CA VAL A 36 5.00 3.95 4.05
C VAL A 36 5.08 5.47 4.28
N TRP A 37 5.11 5.90 5.54
CA TRP A 37 5.21 7.33 5.86
C TRP A 37 6.55 7.93 5.45
N THR A 38 7.66 7.25 5.74
CA THR A 38 8.99 7.71 5.29
C THR A 38 9.04 7.86 3.77
N ALA A 39 8.57 6.87 3.02
CA ALA A 39 8.56 6.93 1.57
C ALA A 39 7.63 8.03 1.03
N PHE A 40 6.49 8.26 1.66
CA PHE A 40 5.58 9.33 1.29
C PHE A 40 6.19 10.72 1.54
N ASP A 41 6.84 10.92 2.70
CA ASP A 41 7.54 12.16 3.03
C ASP A 41 8.71 12.43 2.09
N GLU A 42 9.48 11.40 1.73
CA GLU A 42 10.60 11.50 0.78
C GLU A 42 10.13 11.84 -0.64
N LYS A 43 9.02 11.23 -1.08
CA LYS A 43 8.46 11.44 -2.41
C LYS A 43 7.68 12.75 -2.52
N GLY A 44 7.06 13.19 -1.43
CA GLY A 44 6.21 14.37 -1.35
C GLY A 44 4.87 14.24 -2.08
N THR A 45 4.47 13.03 -2.48
CA THR A 45 3.19 12.76 -3.15
C THR A 45 2.77 11.29 -2.97
N THR A 46 1.54 10.97 -3.39
CA THR A 46 0.94 9.64 -3.29
C THR A 46 1.88 8.52 -3.80
N LEU A 47 1.98 7.44 -3.02
CA LEU A 47 2.66 6.22 -3.41
C LEU A 47 1.76 5.39 -4.33
N SER A 48 2.24 5.17 -5.54
CA SER A 48 1.63 4.29 -6.54
C SER A 48 1.91 2.82 -6.24
N MET A 49 1.26 1.93 -6.98
CA MET A 49 1.54 0.50 -6.89
C MET A 49 3.00 0.14 -7.24
N ALA A 50 3.64 0.92 -8.11
CA ALA A 50 5.05 0.71 -8.43
C ALA A 50 5.94 1.03 -7.22
N ASP A 51 5.70 2.16 -6.55
CA ASP A 51 6.45 2.54 -5.35
C ASP A 51 6.26 1.51 -4.22
N LEU A 52 5.03 0.99 -4.06
CA LEU A 52 4.76 -0.05 -3.08
C LEU A 52 5.52 -1.35 -3.37
N ARG A 53 5.66 -1.74 -4.65
CA ARG A 53 6.44 -2.92 -5.05
C ARG A 53 7.93 -2.73 -4.80
N GLU A 54 8.45 -1.53 -5.01
CA GLU A 54 9.84 -1.20 -4.69
C GLU A 54 10.08 -1.19 -3.18
N LEU A 55 9.10 -0.71 -2.41
CA LEU A 55 9.18 -0.62 -0.94
C LEU A 55 9.01 -1.98 -0.24
N PHE A 56 8.22 -2.88 -0.84
CA PHE A 56 7.90 -4.21 -0.32
C PHE A 56 8.03 -5.28 -1.44
N PRO A 57 9.24 -5.52 -1.96
CA PRO A 57 9.44 -6.45 -3.06
C PRO A 57 9.06 -7.89 -2.72
N GLU A 58 9.06 -8.25 -1.44
CA GLU A 58 8.66 -9.56 -0.93
C GLU A 58 7.13 -9.78 -0.88
N GLU A 59 6.31 -8.75 -1.08
CA GLU A 59 4.86 -8.85 -1.02
C GLU A 59 4.25 -9.25 -2.37
N GLU A 60 4.03 -10.55 -2.54
CA GLU A 60 3.44 -11.15 -3.75
C GLU A 60 2.11 -10.49 -4.15
N VAL A 61 1.27 -10.12 -3.18
CA VAL A 61 -0.04 -9.50 -3.42
C VAL A 61 0.03 -8.18 -4.18
N LEU A 62 1.17 -7.47 -4.15
CA LEU A 62 1.35 -6.24 -4.92
C LEU A 62 1.50 -6.50 -6.42
N TYR A 63 1.86 -7.72 -6.81
CA TYR A 63 2.02 -8.15 -8.21
C TYR A 63 0.75 -8.78 -8.78
N GLU A 64 -0.14 -9.29 -7.93
CA GLU A 64 -1.37 -10.02 -8.33
C GLU A 64 -2.54 -9.11 -8.78
N ILE A 65 -2.50 -7.81 -8.49
CA ILE A 65 -3.64 -6.87 -8.60
C ILE A 65 -4.17 -6.67 -10.03
N ASN A 66 -3.49 -7.19 -11.06
CA ASN A 66 -3.91 -7.04 -12.46
C ASN A 66 -5.03 -8.00 -12.93
N GLN A 67 -5.58 -8.88 -12.09
CA GLN A 67 -6.45 -9.98 -12.58
C GLN A 67 -7.97 -9.73 -12.54
N LYS A 68 -8.50 -8.68 -11.88
CA LYS A 68 -9.97 -8.53 -11.69
C LYS A 68 -10.68 -7.41 -12.45
N ILE A 69 -9.97 -6.53 -13.15
CA ILE A 69 -10.62 -5.46 -13.95
C ILE A 69 -11.02 -5.95 -15.36
N ARG A 70 -10.60 -7.16 -15.78
CA ARG A 70 -10.92 -7.72 -17.11
C ARG A 70 -12.18 -8.62 -17.16
N GLN A 71 -12.95 -8.72 -16.08
CA GLN A 71 -14.19 -9.50 -16.05
C GLN A 71 -15.35 -8.61 -15.59
N ALA A 72 -15.74 -7.67 -16.45
CA ALA A 72 -17.02 -6.97 -16.39
C ALA A 72 -17.50 -6.72 -17.83
#